data_AF-A0A535BC12-F1
#
_entry.id   AF-A0A535BC12-F1
#
_cell.length_a   1.000
_cell.length_b   1.000
_cell.length_c   1.000
_cell.angle_alpha   90.00
_cell.angle_beta   90.00
_cell.angle_gamma   90.00
#
_symmetry.space_group_name_H-M   'P 1'
#
loop_
_entity.id
_entity.type
_entity.pdbx_description
1 polymer ?
#
loop_
_entity_poly.entity_id
_entity_poly.type
_entity_poly.pdbx_seq_one_letter_code
_entity_poly.pdbx_strand_id
1 'polypeptide(L)'
;MPLYMDFHRKINGLTAEAVAGAHQRDLRVQDKHEVKYLKYWFNEDTGQVWCLIDAPTKEAAEAVHREAHGLVADELTEVKEGSQSARGCRLRLRLGVQSGRVQPAQRFAKVRG
;
A
#
# COMPACT_ATOMS: atom_id res chain seq x y z
N MET A 1 -0.18 15.54 -8.37
CA MET A 1 0.20 15.21 -9.75
C MET A 1 -0.28 13.75 -9.98
N PRO A 2 -0.03 13.04 -11.10
CA PRO A 2 -0.32 11.60 -11.14
C PRO A 2 0.49 10.83 -10.09
N LEU A 3 -0.01 9.66 -9.69
CA LEU A 3 0.68 8.75 -8.80
C LEU A 3 1.40 7.68 -9.60
N TYR A 4 2.60 7.32 -9.17
CA TYR A 4 3.38 6.22 -9.73
C TYR A 4 3.73 5.23 -8.63
N MET A 5 3.71 3.95 -8.98
CA MET A 5 4.26 2.87 -8.18
C MET A 5 5.52 2.38 -8.88
N ASP A 6 6.67 2.55 -8.22
CA ASP A 6 7.90 1.89 -8.64
C ASP A 6 7.96 0.47 -8.09
N PHE A 7 8.75 -0.37 -8.74
CA PHE A 7 9.03 -1.71 -8.27
C PHE A 7 10.47 -2.10 -8.62
N HIS A 8 11.26 -2.37 -7.59
CA HIS A 8 12.58 -2.95 -7.69
C HIS A 8 12.53 -4.44 -7.33
N ARG A 9 13.18 -5.27 -8.14
CA ARG A 9 13.24 -6.72 -8.01
C ARG A 9 14.65 -7.16 -7.69
N LYS A 10 14.76 -8.21 -6.86
CA LYS A 10 15.99 -8.98 -6.64
C LYS A 10 17.19 -8.10 -6.25
N ILE A 11 16.98 -7.13 -5.36
CA ILE A 11 18.09 -6.39 -4.75
C ILE A 11 18.84 -7.36 -3.84
N ASN A 12 20.05 -7.74 -4.26
CA ASN A 12 20.91 -8.65 -3.50
C ASN A 12 21.34 -8.01 -2.18
N GLY A 13 21.15 -8.73 -1.06
CA GLY A 13 21.53 -8.23 0.26
C GLY A 13 20.69 -7.05 0.74
N LEU A 14 19.41 -6.98 0.33
CA LEU A 14 18.49 -5.95 0.80
C LEU A 14 18.39 -5.99 2.33
N THR A 15 18.56 -4.82 2.95
CA THR A 15 18.34 -4.62 4.38
C THR A 15 17.46 -3.41 4.61
N ALA A 16 16.75 -3.37 5.74
CA ALA A 16 15.93 -2.23 6.14
C ALA A 16 16.75 -0.93 6.19
N GLU A 17 17.99 -0.98 6.66
CA GLU A 17 18.90 0.17 6.70
C GLU A 17 19.29 0.63 5.29
N ALA A 18 19.60 -0.30 4.39
CA ALA A 18 19.93 0.05 3.01
C ALA A 18 18.74 0.68 2.27
N VAL A 19 17.52 0.16 2.46
CA VAL A 19 16.29 0.72 1.88
C VAL A 19 16.02 2.12 2.44
N ALA A 20 16.06 2.27 3.77
CA ALA A 20 15.86 3.57 4.41
C ALA A 20 16.92 4.58 3.95
N GLY A 21 18.18 4.15 3.84
CA GLY A 21 19.28 4.97 3.36
C GLY A 21 19.14 5.37 1.88
N ALA A 22 18.61 4.51 1.02
CA ALA A 22 18.29 4.82 -0.37
C ALA A 22 17.14 5.83 -0.47
N HIS A 23 16.03 5.55 0.22
CA HIS A 23 14.86 6.43 0.27
C HIS A 23 15.22 7.84 0.78
N GLN A 24 16.08 7.94 1.79
CA GLN A 24 16.58 9.22 2.28
C GLN A 24 17.36 10.01 1.23
N ARG A 25 18.02 9.36 0.25
CA ARG A 25 18.70 10.09 -0.84
C ARG A 25 17.72 10.54 -1.90
N ASP A 26 16.68 9.75 -2.19
CA ASP A 26 15.58 10.19 -3.06
C ASP A 26 14.96 11.47 -2.52
N LEU A 27 14.63 11.50 -1.22
CA LEU A 27 14.04 12.67 -0.56
C LEU A 27 14.92 13.93 -0.64
N ARG A 28 16.26 13.78 -0.69
CA ARG A 28 17.19 14.93 -0.78
C ARG A 28 17.21 15.59 -2.15
N VAL A 29 16.81 14.90 -3.20
CA VAL A 29 16.87 15.41 -4.59
C VAL A 29 15.51 15.56 -5.24
N GLN A 30 14.44 14.99 -4.66
CA GLN A 30 13.09 14.96 -5.23
C GLN A 30 12.57 16.35 -5.67
N ASP A 31 12.83 17.39 -4.89
CA ASP A 31 12.32 18.74 -5.16
C ASP A 31 12.89 19.35 -6.45
N LYS A 32 14.10 18.92 -6.85
CA LYS A 32 14.71 19.35 -8.12
C LYS A 32 13.96 18.86 -9.35
N HIS A 33 13.20 17.77 -9.19
CA HIS A 33 12.43 17.11 -10.24
C HIS A 33 10.92 17.31 -10.07
N GLU A 34 10.51 18.14 -9.10
CA GLU A 34 9.10 18.37 -8.73
C GLU A 34 8.37 17.07 -8.31
N VAL A 35 9.12 16.12 -7.74
CA VAL A 35 8.63 14.80 -7.32
C VAL A 35 8.43 14.77 -5.80
N LYS A 36 7.48 13.95 -5.33
CA LYS A 36 7.30 13.63 -3.91
C LYS A 36 7.23 12.12 -3.69
N TYR A 37 8.17 11.58 -2.92
CA TYR A 37 8.09 10.21 -2.43
C TYR A 37 7.17 10.17 -1.21
N LEU A 38 6.09 9.37 -1.30
CA LEU A 38 5.02 9.38 -0.30
C LEU A 38 5.16 8.27 0.72
N LYS A 39 5.34 7.03 0.25
CA LYS A 39 5.39 5.81 1.07
C LYS A 39 6.25 4.78 0.36
N TYR A 40 6.82 3.84 1.13
CA TYR A 40 7.51 2.70 0.56
C TYR A 40 7.27 1.43 1.40
N TRP A 41 7.46 0.29 0.75
CA TRP A 41 7.41 -1.04 1.33
C TRP A 41 8.60 -1.83 0.80
N PHE A 42 9.07 -2.80 1.58
CA PHE A 42 10.14 -3.69 1.17
C PHE A 42 9.97 -5.08 1.75
N ASN A 43 10.62 -6.06 1.13
CA ASN A 43 10.71 -7.43 1.58
C ASN A 43 12.17 -7.89 1.46
N GLU A 44 12.85 -8.06 2.60
CA GLU A 44 14.26 -8.48 2.67
C GLU A 44 14.47 -9.89 2.07
N ASP A 45 13.55 -10.82 2.34
CA ASP A 45 13.65 -12.21 1.90
C ASP A 45 13.62 -12.33 0.36
N THR A 46 12.81 -11.51 -0.30
CA THR A 46 12.67 -11.53 -1.77
C THR A 46 13.51 -10.47 -2.48
N GLY A 47 14.13 -9.55 -1.73
CA GLY A 47 14.88 -8.41 -2.26
C GLY A 47 13.99 -7.47 -3.07
N GLN A 48 12.76 -7.23 -2.62
CA GLN A 48 11.77 -6.41 -3.34
C GLN A 48 11.51 -5.08 -2.64
N VAL A 49 11.35 -4.00 -3.40
CA VAL A 49 11.02 -2.67 -2.90
C VAL A 49 9.95 -2.03 -3.79
N TRP A 50 9.00 -1.34 -3.17
CA TRP A 50 7.98 -0.55 -3.85
C TRP A 50 7.90 0.83 -3.21
N CYS A 51 7.91 1.89 -4.01
CA CYS A 51 7.60 3.24 -3.56
C CYS A 51 6.38 3.80 -4.29
N LEU A 52 5.54 4.48 -3.52
CA LEU A 52 4.47 5.33 -4.03
C LEU A 52 4.99 6.76 -4.17
N ILE A 53 4.88 7.29 -5.38
CA ILE A 53 5.46 8.57 -5.79
C ILE A 53 4.36 9.46 -6.39
N ASP A 54 4.33 10.73 -6.03
CA ASP A 54 3.55 11.78 -6.69
C ASP A 54 4.50 12.61 -7.56
N ALA A 55 4.34 12.56 -8.89
CA ALA A 55 5.30 13.14 -9.84
C ALA A 55 4.59 13.73 -11.07
N PRO A 56 5.19 14.71 -11.77
CA PRO A 56 4.59 15.29 -12.98
C PRO A 56 4.59 14.31 -14.16
N THR A 57 5.65 13.49 -14.29
CA THR A 57 5.75 12.43 -15.31
C THR A 57 6.51 11.22 -14.77
N LYS A 58 6.46 10.11 -15.52
CA LYS A 58 7.22 8.90 -15.24
C LYS A 58 8.73 9.17 -15.24
N GLU A 59 9.21 9.96 -16.20
CA GLU A 59 10.63 10.28 -16.38
C GLU A 59 11.16 11.13 -15.22
N ALA A 60 10.35 12.03 -14.67
CA ALA A 60 10.70 12.83 -13.50
C ALA A 60 10.92 11.94 -12.26
N ALA A 61 10.02 10.98 -12.02
CA ALA A 61 10.19 10.01 -10.94
C ALA A 61 11.45 9.14 -11.14
N GLU A 62 11.72 8.70 -12.37
CA GLU A 62 12.93 7.93 -12.69
C GLU A 62 14.24 8.73 -12.51
N ALA A 63 14.19 10.03 -12.84
CA ALA A 63 15.34 10.93 -12.71
C ALA A 63 15.80 11.08 -11.26
N VAL A 64 14.87 11.07 -10.29
CA VAL A 64 15.21 11.09 -8.86
C VAL A 64 16.08 9.90 -8.49
N HIS A 65 15.65 8.67 -8.77
CA HIS A 65 16.46 7.48 -8.47
C HIS A 65 17.83 7.52 -9.14
N ARG A 66 17.87 7.94 -10.41
CA ARG A 66 19.12 8.06 -11.17
C ARG A 66 20.09 9.04 -10.50
N GLU A 67 19.62 10.19 -10.03
CA GLU A 67 20.45 11.18 -9.35
C GLU A 67 20.81 10.77 -7.90
N ALA A 68 19.85 10.19 -7.18
CA ALA A 68 19.96 9.90 -5.76
C ALA A 68 20.95 8.75 -5.46
N HIS A 69 20.86 7.67 -6.21
CA HIS A 69 21.65 6.46 -5.97
C HIS A 69 21.93 5.61 -7.22
N GLY A 70 21.43 5.99 -8.39
CA GLY A 70 21.68 5.32 -9.67
C GLY A 70 20.91 4.00 -9.88
N LEU A 71 20.18 3.53 -8.87
CA LEU A 71 19.37 2.31 -8.95
C LEU A 71 17.97 2.68 -9.46
N VAL A 72 17.78 2.66 -10.77
CA VAL A 72 16.47 2.89 -11.39
C VAL A 72 15.57 1.67 -11.16
N ALA A 73 14.27 1.90 -10.99
CA ALA A 73 13.28 0.86 -10.81
C ALA A 73 13.16 -0.06 -12.03
N ASP A 74 12.90 -1.35 -11.79
CA ASP A 74 12.66 -2.32 -12.87
C ASP A 74 11.32 -2.05 -13.58
N GLU A 75 10.34 -1.58 -12.81
CA GLU A 75 9.03 -1.16 -13.29
C GLU A 75 8.62 0.15 -12.61
N LEU A 76 7.93 1.00 -13.37
CA LEU A 76 7.37 2.24 -12.88
C LEU A 76 6.04 2.46 -13.62
N THR A 77 4.95 2.36 -12.87
CA THR A 77 3.58 2.28 -13.39
C THR A 77 2.74 3.42 -12.83
N GLU A 78 2.02 4.14 -13.68
CA GLU A 78 1.04 5.12 -13.21
C GLU A 78 -0.14 4.39 -12.56
N VAL A 79 -0.53 4.82 -11.35
CA VAL A 79 -1.55 4.18 -10.53
C VAL A 79 -2.62 5.17 -10.08
N LYS A 80 -3.78 4.64 -9.67
CA LYS A 80 -4.86 5.41 -9.05
C LYS A 80 -5.11 4.84 -7.66
N GLU A 81 -5.15 5.71 -6.65
CA GLU A 81 -5.53 5.31 -5.30
C GLU A 81 -7.02 4.97 -5.27
N GLY A 82 -7.34 3.78 -4.75
CA GLY A 82 -8.72 3.36 -4.50
C GLY A 82 -9.21 3.85 -3.13
N SER A 83 -10.51 4.07 -2.98
CA SER A 83 -11.13 4.35 -1.68
C SER A 83 -11.70 3.08 -1.05
N GLN A 84 -11.32 2.74 0.18
CA GLN A 84 -12.02 1.71 0.95
C GLN A 84 -13.38 2.25 1.42
N SER A 85 -14.47 1.78 0.80
CA SER A 85 -15.82 2.10 1.27
C SER A 85 -16.12 1.31 2.55
N ALA A 86 -16.26 2.00 3.68
CA ALA A 86 -16.76 1.42 4.92
C ALA A 86 -18.25 1.03 4.89
N ARG A 87 -18.91 1.05 3.72
CA ARG A 87 -20.32 0.63 3.60
C ARG A 87 -20.42 -0.89 3.71
N GLY A 88 -20.60 -1.38 4.94
CA GLY A 88 -21.15 -2.73 5.15
C GLY A 88 -20.87 -3.40 6.48
N CYS A 89 -19.82 -3.07 7.22
CA CYS A 89 -19.52 -3.78 8.47
C CYS A 89 -20.11 -3.05 9.68
N ARG A 90 -21.44 -3.01 9.78
CA ARG A 90 -22.12 -2.71 11.05
C ARG A 90 -22.49 -4.05 11.69
N LEU A 91 -21.47 -4.79 12.16
CA LEU A 91 -21.70 -5.94 13.04
C LEU A 91 -22.37 -5.38 14.30
N ARG A 92 -23.70 -5.55 14.43
CA ARG A 92 -24.40 -5.27 15.67
C ARG A 92 -23.85 -6.24 16.72
N LEU A 93 -22.84 -5.83 17.48
CA LEU A 93 -22.59 -6.37 18.81
C LEU A 93 -23.82 -6.03 19.66
N ARG A 94 -24.83 -6.90 19.63
CA ARG A 94 -25.85 -6.92 20.67
C ARG A 94 -25.15 -7.49 21.91
N LEU A 95 -24.62 -6.62 22.75
CA LEU A 95 -24.41 -6.95 24.16
C LEU A 95 -25.79 -7.20 24.77
N GLY A 96 -26.22 -8.47 24.73
CA GLY A 96 -27.38 -8.93 25.46
C GLY A 96 -27.00 -9.13 26.92
N VAL A 97 -27.22 -8.11 27.75
CA VAL A 97 -27.49 -8.33 29.17
C VAL A 97 -28.82 -9.08 29.23
N GLN A 98 -28.77 -10.38 29.51
CA GLN A 98 -29.95 -11.22 29.70
C GLN A 98 -30.65 -10.81 30.99
N SER A 99 -31.86 -10.26 30.87
CA SER A 99 -32.87 -10.34 31.91
C SER A 99 -34.01 -11.21 31.38
N GLY A 100 -34.11 -12.40 31.97
CA GLY A 100 -35.12 -13.45 31.85
C GLY A 100 -36.35 -13.24 30.98
N ARG A 101 -36.50 -14.11 29.96
CA ARG A 101 -37.67 -14.96 29.72
C ARG A 101 -37.40 -15.86 28.52
N VAL A 102 -37.45 -17.17 28.73
CA VAL A 102 -37.40 -18.17 27.66
C VAL A 102 -38.79 -18.23 27.01
N GLN A 103 -38.87 -17.99 25.70
CA GLN A 103 -40.04 -18.34 24.89
C GLN A 103 -39.74 -19.61 24.08
N PRO A 104 -40.70 -20.54 23.94
CA PRO A 104 -40.46 -21.81 23.27
C PRO A 104 -40.38 -21.65 21.74
N ALA A 105 -39.54 -22.48 21.14
CA ALA A 105 -39.22 -22.50 19.72
C ALA A 105 -40.44 -22.82 18.84
N GLN A 106 -40.70 -21.98 17.84
CA GLN A 106 -41.55 -22.34 16.70
C GLN A 106 -40.69 -23.02 15.64
N ARG A 107 -41.03 -24.28 15.36
CA ARG A 107 -40.45 -25.10 14.28
C ARG A 107 -40.75 -24.45 12.93
N PHE A 108 -39.72 -24.17 12.14
CA PHE A 108 -39.89 -23.90 10.71
C PHE A 108 -39.71 -25.18 9.90
N ALA A 109 -40.73 -25.48 9.10
CA ALA A 109 -40.81 -26.63 8.22
C ALA A 109 -39.80 -26.51 7.05
N LYS A 110 -39.24 -27.66 6.68
CA LYS A 110 -38.34 -27.86 5.56
C LYS A 110 -39.11 -27.69 4.24
N VAL A 111 -38.85 -26.62 3.49
CA VAL A 111 -39.31 -26.50 2.10
C VAL A 111 -38.27 -27.13 1.19
N ARG A 112 -38.69 -28.16 0.44
CA ARG A 112 -37.95 -28.70 -0.70
C ARG A 112 -38.30 -27.87 -1.94
N GLY A 113 -37.30 -27.61 -2.77
CA GLY A 113 -37.42 -27.07 -4.13
C GLY A 113 -36.09 -27.27 -4.81
#